data_AF-A0A9D6J8C0-F1
#
_entry.id   AF-A0A9D6J8C0-F1
#
_cell.length_a   1.000
_cell.length_b   1.000
_cell.length_c   1.000
_cell.angle_alpha   90.00
_cell.angle_beta   90.00
_cell.angle_gamma   90.00
#
_symmetry.space_group_name_H-M   'P 1'
#
loop_
_entity.id
_entity.type
_entity.pdbx_description
1 polymer ?
#
loop_
_entity_poly.entity_id
_entity_poly.type
_entity_poly.pdbx_seq_one_letter_code
_entity_poly.pdbx_strand_id
1 'polypeptide(L)'
;MRRKNLKQFHPTIGLLFFAVILSFLSSGCENGNLRFNPVSPDENYALAGNISLSDPVESSLLTSFRRLNSDISVITDFSKFLLAAGVKSGYANKDASFRLERVPFSGDLLLSATLGKVVFLRRLYPVDLRMTDVSRLKIDIDSTSRALVWKKAKEQKIELTDADIGAREYSHLLASISSAIKLALQLPKKDVPKTILDLEMVLKPVNLAANTIEPREAILTEAHVTLQNAFLRKNLPLFGYYISTDFGNDWDSNSNYQDFINRISEVFKGNDVKIASYTILQMEFLPNNKARVRATGQISLTSKFSGLDSTTETYTSDVIWRKEGTFWKIHRNLPYQPGHPTQVGADARWGEIAGSHANLQVALFREDLPAFINLVSPNFSNDWDMNSTANDLLETARNRFNYS
;
A
#
# COMPACT_ATOMS: atom_id res chain seq x y z
N MET A 1 50.96 7.21 59.56
CA MET A 1 50.12 8.24 58.93
C MET A 1 49.75 7.80 57.51
N ARG A 2 48.45 7.58 57.28
CA ARG A 2 47.70 7.42 56.01
C ARG A 2 48.42 6.90 54.74
N ARG A 3 48.37 5.58 54.54
CA ARG A 3 48.21 4.98 53.20
C ARG A 3 46.71 5.00 52.85
N LYS A 4 46.32 5.69 51.79
CA LYS A 4 44.95 5.60 51.24
C LYS A 4 44.91 4.55 50.14
N ASN A 5 43.94 3.66 50.30
CA ASN A 5 43.51 2.61 49.40
C ASN A 5 43.23 3.12 47.98
N LEU A 6 43.74 2.42 46.97
CA LEU A 6 43.09 2.30 45.67
C LEU A 6 42.90 0.80 45.42
N LYS A 7 41.64 0.39 45.51
CA LYS A 7 41.16 -0.96 45.32
C LYS A 7 41.46 -1.44 43.90
N GLN A 8 41.89 -2.69 43.81
CA GLN A 8 41.84 -3.52 42.61
C GLN A 8 40.46 -3.41 41.94
N PHE A 9 40.45 -3.12 40.64
CA PHE A 9 39.32 -3.41 39.78
C PHE A 9 39.67 -4.66 38.96
N HIS A 10 38.89 -5.72 39.14
CA HIS A 10 39.03 -6.98 38.42
C HIS A 10 38.67 -6.82 36.92
N PRO A 11 39.38 -7.49 36.00
CA PRO A 11 39.16 -7.41 34.57
C PRO A 11 38.08 -8.42 34.11
N THR A 12 36.90 -8.40 34.73
CA THR A 12 35.78 -9.31 34.36
C THR A 12 34.66 -8.61 33.60
N ILE A 13 34.72 -7.28 33.44
CA ILE A 13 33.71 -6.50 32.68
C ILE A 13 34.04 -6.46 31.18
N GLY A 14 35.32 -6.55 30.79
CA GLY A 14 35.74 -6.47 29.38
C GLY A 14 35.29 -7.66 28.51
N LEU A 15 35.20 -8.87 29.08
CA LEU A 15 34.78 -10.08 28.36
C LEU A 15 33.26 -10.18 28.20
N LEU A 16 32.48 -9.66 29.15
CA LEU A 16 31.02 -9.58 29.05
C LEU A 16 30.59 -8.54 28.01
N PHE A 17 31.32 -7.42 27.89
CA PHE A 17 31.02 -6.40 26.89
C PHE A 17 31.31 -6.86 25.46
N PHE A 18 32.40 -7.62 25.25
CA PHE A 18 32.69 -8.21 23.93
C PHE A 18 31.72 -9.34 23.55
N ALA A 19 31.23 -10.14 24.51
CA ALA A 19 30.21 -11.15 24.25
C ALA A 19 28.84 -10.52 23.89
N VAL A 20 28.47 -9.42 24.55
CA VAL A 20 27.25 -8.66 24.22
C VAL A 20 27.38 -7.99 22.84
N ILE A 21 28.54 -7.41 22.51
CA ILE A 21 28.77 -6.82 21.18
C ILE A 21 28.82 -7.89 20.09
N LEU A 22 29.39 -9.08 20.33
CA LEU A 22 29.30 -10.20 19.37
C LEU A 22 27.87 -10.74 19.21
N SER A 23 27.02 -10.66 20.25
CA SER A 23 25.60 -11.02 20.17
C SER A 23 24.80 -10.00 19.33
N PHE A 24 25.17 -8.72 19.38
CA PHE A 24 24.60 -7.67 18.51
C PHE A 24 25.15 -7.72 17.08
N LEU A 25 26.36 -8.25 16.85
CA LEU A 25 26.97 -8.36 15.52
C LEU A 25 26.63 -9.68 14.80
N SER A 26 26.18 -10.72 15.50
CA SER A 26 25.54 -11.90 14.88
C SER A 26 24.06 -11.66 14.54
N SER A 27 23.50 -10.53 14.95
CA SER A 27 22.18 -10.01 14.53
C SER A 27 22.33 -9.08 13.32
N GLY A 28 23.18 -9.48 12.37
CA GLY A 28 23.40 -8.75 11.13
C GLY A 28 22.17 -8.82 10.21
N CYS A 29 21.82 -7.67 9.62
CA CYS A 29 20.65 -7.37 8.78
C CYS A 29 19.32 -7.24 9.54
N GLU A 30 18.94 -5.98 9.83
CA GLU A 30 17.57 -5.43 9.66
C GLU A 30 17.37 -4.05 10.31
N ASN A 31 18.41 -3.38 10.81
CA ASN A 31 18.26 -2.02 11.35
C ASN A 31 18.26 -0.95 10.25
N GLY A 32 17.08 -0.77 9.66
CA GLY A 32 16.72 0.32 8.77
C GLY A 32 15.25 0.34 8.33
N ASN A 33 14.43 -0.62 8.77
CA ASN A 33 13.03 -0.71 8.35
C ASN A 33 12.14 -0.93 9.58
N LEU A 34 11.37 0.08 10.00
CA LEU A 34 10.32 -0.03 11.03
C LEU A 34 9.17 -0.97 10.63
N ARG A 35 9.35 -1.81 9.60
CA ARG A 35 8.34 -2.71 9.02
C ARG A 35 8.55 -4.18 9.32
N PHE A 36 9.71 -4.58 9.83
CA PHE A 36 9.96 -5.96 10.24
C PHE A 36 10.59 -5.98 11.62
N ASN A 37 9.74 -5.85 12.65
CA ASN A 37 10.06 -6.47 13.93
C ASN A 37 9.53 -7.91 13.80
N PRO A 38 10.40 -8.93 13.59
CA PRO A 38 9.94 -10.30 13.40
C PRO A 38 9.00 -10.68 14.53
N VAL A 39 7.79 -11.08 14.17
CA VAL A 39 6.70 -11.33 15.13
C VAL A 39 7.14 -12.46 16.06
N SER A 40 7.07 -12.23 17.38
CA SER A 40 7.31 -13.32 18.31
C SER A 40 6.22 -14.38 18.11
N PRO A 41 6.56 -15.68 17.99
CA PRO A 41 5.58 -16.77 17.91
C PRO A 41 4.56 -16.77 19.08
N ASP A 42 4.88 -16.08 20.17
CA ASP A 42 4.05 -15.98 21.38
C ASP A 42 3.00 -14.85 21.33
N GLU A 43 2.97 -14.04 20.26
CA GLU A 43 1.96 -12.99 20.11
C GLU A 43 0.54 -13.59 19.97
N ASN A 44 -0.40 -13.01 20.70
CA ASN A 44 -1.79 -13.45 20.74
C ASN A 44 -2.73 -12.26 20.51
N TYR A 45 -3.82 -12.51 19.79
CA TYR A 45 -4.78 -11.49 19.36
C TYR A 45 -6.20 -11.80 19.84
N ALA A 46 -6.96 -10.75 20.13
CA ALA A 46 -8.39 -10.82 20.35
C ALA A 46 -9.11 -10.44 19.06
N LEU A 47 -9.69 -11.42 18.37
CA LEU A 47 -10.43 -11.21 17.13
C LEU A 47 -11.90 -10.98 17.46
N ALA A 48 -12.48 -9.88 16.98
CA ALA A 48 -13.91 -9.63 17.11
C ALA A 48 -14.49 -9.05 15.82
N GLY A 49 -15.79 -9.20 15.62
CA GLY A 49 -16.43 -8.81 14.38
C GLY A 49 -17.85 -9.30 14.22
N ASN A 50 -18.36 -9.27 12.99
CA ASN A 50 -19.70 -9.72 12.63
C ASN A 50 -19.69 -10.63 11.40
N ILE A 51 -20.61 -11.60 11.38
CA ILE A 51 -20.95 -12.38 10.19
C ILE A 51 -22.02 -11.62 9.42
N SER A 52 -21.81 -11.40 8.11
CA SER A 52 -22.71 -10.61 7.27
C SER A 52 -23.20 -11.43 6.08
N LEU A 53 -24.50 -11.67 6.05
CA LEU A 53 -25.22 -12.32 4.95
C LEU A 53 -25.87 -11.24 4.06
N SER A 54 -25.09 -10.30 3.53
CA SER A 54 -25.64 -9.27 2.63
C SER A 54 -26.19 -9.92 1.34
N ASP A 55 -27.40 -9.51 0.96
CA ASP A 55 -28.44 -10.27 0.24
C ASP A 55 -27.99 -11.24 -0.87
N PRO A 56 -28.65 -12.42 -0.99
CA PRO A 56 -28.64 -13.19 -2.22
C PRO A 56 -29.28 -12.32 -3.30
N VAL A 57 -28.50 -11.91 -4.29
CA VAL A 57 -28.92 -11.06 -5.41
C VAL A 57 -30.17 -11.68 -6.03
N GLU A 58 -31.29 -10.95 -6.02
CA GLU A 58 -32.41 -11.20 -6.92
C GLU A 58 -31.94 -10.88 -8.35
N SER A 59 -31.32 -11.84 -9.03
CA SER A 59 -31.18 -11.75 -10.47
C SER A 59 -32.50 -12.20 -11.10
N SER A 60 -32.93 -11.55 -12.18
CA SER A 60 -34.16 -11.91 -12.92
C SER A 60 -34.14 -13.34 -13.50
N LEU A 61 -33.01 -14.05 -13.44
CA LEU A 61 -32.87 -15.47 -13.78
C LEU A 61 -33.26 -16.41 -12.61
N LEU A 62 -33.41 -15.88 -11.39
CA LEU A 62 -33.80 -16.64 -10.19
C LEU A 62 -35.30 -16.63 -9.94
N THR A 63 -36.05 -15.69 -10.53
CA THR A 63 -37.52 -15.65 -10.44
C THR A 63 -38.19 -16.83 -11.14
N SER A 64 -37.50 -17.50 -12.06
CA SER A 64 -37.94 -18.74 -12.72
C SER A 64 -37.70 -20.00 -11.88
N PHE A 65 -36.80 -19.96 -10.88
CA PHE A 65 -36.63 -21.01 -9.87
C PHE A 65 -37.59 -20.80 -8.69
N ARG A 66 -38.90 -20.77 -8.96
CA ARG A 66 -39.95 -20.75 -7.92
C ARG A 66 -39.99 -22.06 -7.14
N ARG A 67 -39.07 -22.20 -6.19
CA ARG A 67 -39.13 -22.92 -4.89
C ARG A 67 -37.69 -23.05 -4.38
N LEU A 68 -37.08 -21.92 -4.05
CA LEU A 68 -35.82 -21.87 -3.32
C LEU A 68 -36.07 -22.42 -1.92
N ASN A 69 -35.69 -23.68 -1.69
CA ASN A 69 -35.62 -24.28 -0.37
C ASN A 69 -34.32 -23.80 0.30
N SER A 70 -34.11 -22.48 0.34
CA SER A 70 -32.86 -21.89 0.81
C SER A 70 -32.82 -21.95 2.34
N ASP A 71 -32.09 -22.94 2.86
CA ASP A 71 -31.81 -23.08 4.29
C ASP A 71 -31.14 -21.83 4.90
N ILE A 72 -30.56 -20.94 4.07
CA ILE A 72 -29.86 -19.72 4.49
C ILE A 72 -30.76 -18.49 4.63
N SER A 73 -31.81 -18.32 3.81
CA SER A 73 -32.74 -17.19 4.00
C SER A 73 -33.54 -17.29 5.31
N VAL A 74 -33.46 -18.44 5.97
CA VAL A 74 -34.13 -18.75 7.26
C VAL A 74 -33.15 -18.60 8.44
N ILE A 75 -31.86 -18.31 8.22
CA ILE A 75 -30.90 -18.09 9.30
C ILE A 75 -31.18 -16.73 9.96
N THR A 76 -31.99 -16.78 11.01
CA THR A 76 -32.29 -15.63 11.88
C THR A 76 -31.53 -15.71 13.21
N ASP A 77 -30.97 -16.87 13.53
CA ASP A 77 -30.18 -17.13 14.74
C ASP A 77 -28.75 -17.51 14.37
N PHE A 78 -27.86 -16.53 14.48
CA PHE A 78 -26.44 -16.69 14.19
C PHE A 78 -25.68 -17.43 15.28
N SER A 79 -26.26 -17.65 16.47
CA SER A 79 -25.54 -18.26 17.59
C SER A 79 -25.09 -19.71 17.35
N LYS A 80 -25.64 -20.34 16.30
CA LYS A 80 -25.27 -21.70 15.86
C LYS A 80 -24.00 -21.74 15.02
N PHE A 81 -23.48 -20.60 14.56
CA PHE A 81 -22.21 -20.56 13.85
C PHE A 81 -21.06 -20.83 14.82
N LEU A 82 -20.27 -21.85 14.52
CA LEU A 82 -18.99 -22.09 15.15
C LEU A 82 -17.92 -21.28 14.41
N LEU A 83 -17.31 -20.34 15.12
CA LEU A 83 -16.13 -19.62 14.67
C LEU A 83 -14.88 -20.40 15.06
N ALA A 84 -13.90 -20.47 14.15
CA ALA A 84 -12.59 -21.05 14.43
C ALA A 84 -11.48 -20.27 13.73
N ALA A 85 -10.39 -20.03 14.47
CA ALA A 85 -9.15 -19.44 13.98
C ALA A 85 -7.95 -20.10 14.68
N GLY A 86 -7.13 -20.83 13.89
CA GLY A 86 -6.06 -21.65 14.45
C GLY A 86 -6.60 -22.71 15.43
N VAL A 87 -6.09 -22.71 16.66
CA VAL A 87 -6.53 -23.64 17.74
C VAL A 87 -7.69 -23.10 18.58
N LYS A 88 -8.16 -21.88 18.31
CA LYS A 88 -9.23 -21.25 19.07
C LYS A 88 -10.56 -21.36 18.33
N SER A 89 -11.61 -21.60 19.08
CA SER A 89 -12.98 -21.63 18.58
C SER A 89 -13.96 -21.05 19.59
N GLY A 90 -15.13 -20.65 19.11
CA GLY A 90 -16.20 -20.06 19.90
C GLY A 90 -17.47 -19.92 19.06
N TYR A 91 -18.60 -19.69 19.70
CA TYR A 91 -19.87 -19.47 18.99
C TYR A 91 -20.12 -17.98 18.76
N ALA A 92 -20.83 -17.66 17.68
CA ALA A 92 -21.36 -16.31 17.50
C ALA A 92 -22.46 -16.02 18.53
N ASN A 93 -22.78 -14.75 18.68
CA ASN A 93 -23.98 -14.28 19.32
C ASN A 93 -25.15 -14.30 18.33
N LYS A 94 -26.38 -14.14 18.86
CA LYS A 94 -27.60 -14.13 18.03
C LYS A 94 -27.63 -13.00 16.99
N ASP A 95 -26.98 -11.88 17.30
CA ASP A 95 -26.85 -10.69 16.45
C ASP A 95 -25.73 -10.79 15.40
N ALA A 96 -25.17 -11.99 15.20
CA ALA A 96 -24.05 -12.29 14.32
C ALA A 96 -22.68 -11.77 14.77
N SER A 97 -22.59 -11.12 15.94
CA SER A 97 -21.31 -10.71 16.51
C SER A 97 -20.53 -11.90 17.06
N PHE A 98 -19.20 -11.82 17.06
CA PHE A 98 -18.34 -12.85 17.63
C PHE A 98 -17.11 -12.24 18.29
N ARG A 99 -16.50 -13.01 19.18
CA ARG A 99 -15.22 -12.69 19.82
C ARG A 99 -14.43 -13.97 20.11
N LEU A 100 -13.19 -14.01 19.66
CA LEU A 100 -12.23 -15.07 19.93
C LEU A 100 -11.02 -14.49 20.65
N GLU A 101 -10.75 -14.99 21.85
CA GLU A 101 -9.64 -14.54 22.69
C GLU A 101 -8.40 -15.40 22.53
N ARG A 102 -7.23 -14.78 22.67
CA ARG A 102 -5.91 -15.44 22.66
C ARG A 102 -5.70 -16.31 21.40
N VAL A 103 -6.03 -15.76 20.24
CA VAL A 103 -5.73 -16.39 18.95
C VAL A 103 -4.23 -16.22 18.68
N PRO A 104 -3.45 -17.30 18.57
CA PRO A 104 -2.02 -17.18 18.35
C PRO A 104 -1.74 -16.62 16.96
N PHE A 105 -0.64 -15.88 16.84
CA PHE A 105 -0.13 -15.45 15.54
C PHE A 105 0.07 -16.65 14.62
N SER A 106 -0.30 -16.48 13.35
CA SER A 106 0.05 -17.42 12.30
C SER A 106 0.16 -16.68 10.98
N GLY A 107 1.22 -16.96 10.23
CA GLY A 107 1.36 -16.52 8.85
C GLY A 107 0.20 -16.98 7.96
N ASP A 108 -0.54 -18.01 8.39
CA ASP A 108 -1.59 -18.69 7.63
C ASP A 108 -2.98 -18.60 8.28
N LEU A 109 -3.17 -17.61 9.14
CA LEU A 109 -4.39 -17.47 9.92
C LEU A 109 -5.62 -17.31 9.01
N LEU A 110 -6.56 -18.24 9.15
CA LEU A 110 -7.84 -18.27 8.47
C LEU A 110 -8.94 -18.33 9.54
N LEU A 111 -9.81 -17.33 9.54
CA LEU A 111 -11.02 -17.29 10.35
C LEU A 111 -12.16 -17.93 9.56
N SER A 112 -12.77 -18.97 10.12
CA SER A 112 -13.91 -19.67 9.53
C SER A 112 -15.15 -19.53 10.41
N ALA A 113 -16.32 -19.40 9.78
CA ALA A 113 -17.63 -19.42 10.41
C ALA A 113 -18.45 -20.55 9.80
N THR A 114 -18.75 -21.58 10.58
CA THR A 114 -19.39 -22.81 10.09
C THR A 114 -20.74 -23.06 10.75
N LEU A 115 -21.77 -23.31 9.94
CA LEU A 115 -23.09 -23.77 10.36
C LEU A 115 -23.55 -24.93 9.47
N GLY A 116 -23.38 -26.17 9.96
CA GLY A 116 -23.70 -27.37 9.18
C GLY A 116 -22.90 -27.41 7.88
N LYS A 117 -23.58 -27.26 6.74
CA LYS A 117 -22.96 -27.26 5.41
C LYS A 117 -22.59 -25.87 4.89
N VAL A 118 -22.92 -24.82 5.64
CA VAL A 118 -22.63 -23.42 5.31
C VAL A 118 -21.31 -23.02 5.97
N VAL A 119 -20.39 -22.48 5.17
CA VAL A 119 -19.08 -22.02 5.65
C VAL A 119 -18.79 -20.66 5.03
N PHE A 120 -18.38 -19.71 5.86
CA PHE A 120 -17.78 -18.45 5.44
C PHE A 120 -16.35 -18.37 5.95
N LEU A 121 -15.49 -17.71 5.18
CA LEU A 121 -14.07 -17.63 5.43
C LEU A 121 -13.59 -16.17 5.38
N ARG A 122 -12.56 -15.87 6.17
CA ARG A 122 -11.78 -14.64 6.08
C ARG A 122 -10.31 -14.95 6.33
N ARG A 123 -9.47 -14.57 5.38
CA ARG A 123 -8.01 -14.57 5.56
C ARG A 123 -7.60 -13.36 6.40
N LEU A 124 -6.70 -13.56 7.36
CA LEU A 124 -6.12 -12.48 8.18
C LEU A 124 -4.60 -12.43 7.95
N TYR A 125 -4.14 -11.51 7.12
CA TYR A 125 -2.73 -11.38 6.78
C TYR A 125 -1.92 -10.88 7.99
N PRO A 126 -0.61 -11.18 8.08
CA PRO A 126 0.23 -10.69 9.19
C PRO A 126 0.15 -9.17 9.38
N VAL A 127 0.03 -8.41 8.28
CA VAL A 127 -0.16 -6.96 8.33
C VAL A 127 -1.50 -6.57 8.98
N ASP A 128 -2.56 -7.34 8.75
CA ASP A 128 -3.88 -7.06 9.31
C ASP A 128 -3.89 -7.12 10.83
N LEU A 129 -3.14 -8.07 11.39
CA LEU A 129 -3.07 -8.29 12.84
C LEU A 129 -2.42 -7.11 13.58
N ARG A 130 -1.59 -6.31 12.89
CA ARG A 130 -0.85 -5.19 13.48
C ARG A 130 -1.34 -3.81 13.05
N MET A 131 -1.88 -3.69 11.84
CA MET A 131 -2.22 -2.39 11.25
C MET A 131 -3.73 -2.19 11.04
N THR A 132 -4.53 -3.23 11.21
CA THR A 132 -5.99 -3.18 11.02
C THR A 132 -6.70 -3.39 12.34
N ASP A 133 -7.87 -2.75 12.51
CA ASP A 133 -8.70 -2.96 13.69
C ASP A 133 -9.35 -4.36 13.66
N VAL A 134 -8.66 -5.34 14.26
CA VAL A 134 -9.13 -6.73 14.38
C VAL A 134 -10.31 -6.91 15.34
N SER A 135 -10.82 -5.84 15.95
CA SER A 135 -12.05 -5.87 16.75
C SER A 135 -13.32 -5.65 15.92
N ARG A 136 -13.17 -5.28 14.65
CA ARG A 136 -14.28 -4.94 13.72
C ARG A 136 -14.23 -5.77 12.44
N LEU A 137 -13.85 -7.04 12.54
CA LEU A 137 -13.77 -7.92 11.38
C LEU A 137 -15.15 -8.16 10.77
N LYS A 138 -15.19 -8.30 9.45
CA LYS A 138 -16.39 -8.71 8.71
C LYS A 138 -16.12 -10.01 7.97
N ILE A 139 -16.97 -11.02 8.22
CA ILE A 139 -16.96 -12.29 7.48
C ILE A 139 -18.19 -12.30 6.57
N ASP A 140 -17.98 -12.30 5.26
CA ASP A 140 -19.05 -12.30 4.25
C ASP A 140 -18.64 -13.08 2.99
N ILE A 141 -19.47 -13.00 1.94
CA ILE A 141 -19.22 -13.68 0.68
C ILE A 141 -17.96 -13.15 -0.03
N ASP A 142 -17.68 -11.84 0.07
CA ASP A 142 -16.48 -11.26 -0.56
C ASP A 142 -15.22 -11.74 0.15
N SER A 143 -15.19 -11.67 1.49
CA SER A 143 -14.07 -12.18 2.28
C SER A 143 -13.86 -13.68 2.04
N THR A 144 -14.95 -14.43 1.86
CA THR A 144 -14.91 -15.87 1.57
C THR A 144 -14.31 -16.13 0.19
N SER A 145 -14.74 -15.40 -0.83
CA SER A 145 -14.19 -15.51 -2.19
C SER A 145 -12.68 -15.29 -2.22
N ARG A 146 -12.20 -14.22 -1.57
CA ARG A 146 -10.76 -13.91 -1.46
C ARG A 146 -10.00 -15.02 -0.72
N ALA A 147 -10.54 -15.47 0.40
CA ALA A 147 -9.92 -16.53 1.20
C ALA A 147 -9.82 -17.86 0.45
N LEU A 148 -10.81 -18.21 -0.39
CA LEU A 148 -10.78 -19.40 -1.23
C LEU A 148 -9.69 -19.33 -2.30
N VAL A 149 -9.56 -18.18 -2.97
CA VAL A 149 -8.49 -17.95 -3.96
C VAL A 149 -7.13 -18.12 -3.30
N TRP A 150 -6.90 -17.45 -2.17
CA TRP A 150 -5.64 -17.58 -1.42
C TRP A 150 -5.35 -19.03 -1.03
N LYS A 151 -6.34 -19.73 -0.46
CA LYS A 151 -6.18 -21.13 -0.03
C LYS A 151 -5.80 -22.02 -1.21
N LYS A 152 -6.44 -21.82 -2.37
CA LYS A 152 -6.17 -22.59 -3.58
C LYS A 152 -4.80 -22.30 -4.18
N ALA A 153 -4.41 -21.03 -4.26
CA ALA A 153 -3.08 -20.62 -4.72
C ALA A 153 -1.99 -21.20 -3.81
N LYS A 154 -2.23 -21.20 -2.50
CA LYS A 154 -1.32 -21.80 -1.53
C LYS A 154 -1.14 -23.30 -1.69
N GLU A 155 -2.21 -24.05 -2.00
CA GLU A 155 -2.10 -25.48 -2.36
C GLU A 155 -1.19 -25.70 -3.58
N GLN A 156 -1.12 -24.71 -4.47
CA GLN A 156 -0.25 -24.70 -5.66
C GLN A 156 1.14 -24.10 -5.39
N LYS A 157 1.45 -23.76 -4.13
CA LYS A 157 2.69 -23.09 -3.70
C LYS A 157 2.90 -21.70 -4.31
N ILE A 158 1.81 -21.00 -4.59
CA ILE A 158 1.81 -19.60 -5.03
C ILE A 158 1.34 -18.75 -3.85
N GLU A 159 2.16 -17.81 -3.41
CA GLU A 159 1.78 -16.88 -2.35
C GLU A 159 1.12 -15.64 -2.97
N LEU A 160 -0.18 -15.47 -2.69
CA LEU A 160 -0.96 -14.32 -3.13
C LEU A 160 -1.31 -13.42 -1.95
N THR A 161 -1.06 -12.13 -2.09
CA THR A 161 -1.45 -11.12 -1.10
C THR A 161 -2.89 -10.66 -1.30
N ASP A 162 -3.46 -9.91 -0.35
CA ASP A 162 -4.78 -9.30 -0.55
C ASP A 162 -4.77 -8.29 -1.70
N ALA A 163 -3.65 -7.59 -1.90
CA ALA A 163 -3.48 -6.65 -3.00
C ALA A 163 -3.48 -7.37 -4.36
N ASP A 164 -2.83 -8.52 -4.46
CA ASP A 164 -2.82 -9.33 -5.69
C ASP A 164 -4.22 -9.80 -6.06
N ILE A 165 -4.95 -10.35 -5.08
CA ILE A 165 -6.31 -10.91 -5.27
C ILE A 165 -7.33 -9.80 -5.52
N GLY A 166 -7.22 -8.69 -4.79
CA GLY A 166 -8.13 -7.55 -4.86
C GLY A 166 -7.87 -6.60 -6.02
N ALA A 167 -6.91 -6.90 -6.89
CA ALA A 167 -6.57 -6.03 -8.02
C ALA A 167 -7.77 -5.84 -8.96
N ARG A 168 -7.93 -4.62 -9.47
CA ARG A 168 -9.11 -4.20 -10.23
C ARG A 168 -9.40 -5.08 -11.46
N GLU A 169 -8.36 -5.57 -12.13
CA GLU A 169 -8.52 -6.41 -13.32
C GLU A 169 -9.13 -7.79 -13.02
N TYR A 170 -8.97 -8.29 -11.80
CA TYR A 170 -9.50 -9.59 -11.35
C TYR A 170 -10.86 -9.48 -10.66
N SER A 171 -11.44 -8.27 -10.60
CA SER A 171 -12.76 -8.03 -10.01
C SER A 171 -13.85 -8.95 -10.58
N HIS A 172 -13.81 -9.24 -11.89
CA HIS A 172 -14.73 -10.15 -12.55
C HIS A 172 -14.59 -11.62 -12.07
N LEU A 173 -13.38 -12.06 -11.73
CA LEU A 173 -13.12 -13.42 -11.20
C LEU A 173 -13.71 -13.55 -9.79
N LEU A 174 -13.50 -12.56 -8.92
CA LEU A 174 -14.08 -12.54 -7.57
C LEU A 174 -15.62 -12.44 -7.61
N ALA A 175 -16.17 -11.67 -8.55
CA ALA A 175 -17.62 -11.59 -8.76
C ALA A 175 -18.22 -12.94 -9.20
N SER A 176 -17.50 -13.69 -10.05
CA SER A 176 -17.90 -15.04 -10.48
C SER A 176 -17.95 -16.02 -9.30
N ILE A 177 -16.91 -16.04 -8.46
CA ILE A 177 -16.88 -16.88 -7.24
C ILE A 177 -18.00 -16.48 -6.29
N SER A 178 -18.18 -15.18 -6.04
CA SER A 178 -19.23 -14.67 -5.16
C SER A 178 -20.63 -15.06 -5.65
N SER A 179 -20.86 -15.03 -6.96
CA SER A 179 -22.11 -15.47 -7.58
C SER A 179 -22.31 -16.98 -7.43
N ALA A 180 -21.25 -17.78 -7.63
CA ALA A 180 -21.31 -19.22 -7.40
C ALA A 180 -21.62 -19.58 -5.95
N ILE A 181 -21.03 -18.88 -4.97
CA ILE A 181 -21.35 -19.06 -3.55
C ILE A 181 -22.82 -18.70 -3.29
N LYS A 182 -23.32 -17.59 -3.84
CA LYS A 182 -24.74 -17.20 -3.71
C LYS A 182 -25.69 -18.27 -4.25
N LEU A 183 -25.36 -18.90 -5.39
CA LEU A 183 -26.13 -20.01 -5.94
C LEU A 183 -26.00 -21.28 -5.10
N ALA A 184 -24.82 -21.59 -4.58
CA ALA A 184 -24.60 -22.74 -3.71
C ALA A 184 -25.40 -22.63 -2.40
N LEU A 185 -25.55 -21.41 -1.87
CA LEU A 185 -26.38 -21.10 -0.70
C LEU A 185 -27.89 -21.35 -0.94
N GLN A 186 -28.31 -21.47 -2.19
CA GLN A 186 -29.70 -21.70 -2.57
C GLN A 186 -30.04 -23.19 -2.74
N LEU A 187 -29.04 -24.07 -2.69
CA LEU A 187 -29.22 -25.51 -2.89
C LEU A 187 -29.81 -26.19 -1.63
N PRO A 188 -30.67 -27.21 -1.80
CA PRO A 188 -31.11 -28.04 -0.69
C PRO A 188 -29.93 -28.74 0.01
N LYS A 189 -29.97 -28.88 1.34
CA LYS A 189 -28.96 -29.62 2.14
C LYS A 189 -28.62 -31.01 1.60
N LYS A 190 -29.57 -31.72 0.98
CA LYS A 190 -29.35 -33.06 0.40
C LYS A 190 -28.39 -33.05 -0.80
N ASP A 191 -28.33 -31.93 -1.52
CA ASP A 191 -27.53 -31.76 -2.74
C ASP A 191 -26.14 -31.18 -2.44
N VAL A 192 -25.87 -30.84 -1.18
CA VAL A 192 -24.56 -30.38 -0.69
C VAL A 192 -23.89 -31.56 0.03
N PRO A 193 -22.84 -32.20 -0.50
CA PRO A 193 -22.30 -33.41 0.13
C PRO A 193 -21.59 -33.11 1.46
N LYS A 194 -20.75 -32.07 1.50
CA LYS A 194 -19.95 -31.69 2.66
C LYS A 194 -20.22 -30.24 3.06
N THR A 195 -19.67 -29.29 2.31
CA THR A 195 -19.99 -27.87 2.46
C THR A 195 -20.33 -27.25 1.11
N ILE A 196 -21.00 -26.10 1.12
CA ILE A 196 -21.28 -25.31 -0.09
C ILE A 196 -20.00 -24.93 -0.85
N LEU A 197 -18.87 -24.83 -0.16
CA LEU A 197 -17.58 -24.45 -0.75
C LEU A 197 -16.90 -25.63 -1.47
N ASP A 198 -17.32 -26.87 -1.19
CA ASP A 198 -16.80 -28.09 -1.83
C ASP A 198 -17.52 -28.42 -3.15
N LEU A 199 -18.55 -27.67 -3.52
CA LEU A 199 -19.30 -27.89 -4.75
C LEU A 199 -18.49 -27.50 -5.98
N GLU A 200 -18.56 -28.29 -7.06
CA GLU A 200 -17.85 -28.00 -8.31
C GLU A 200 -18.16 -26.61 -8.88
N MET A 201 -19.40 -26.13 -8.72
CA MET A 201 -19.78 -24.79 -9.18
C MET A 201 -19.01 -23.66 -8.48
N VAL A 202 -18.53 -23.89 -7.25
CA VAL A 202 -17.68 -22.95 -6.51
C VAL A 202 -16.20 -23.24 -6.80
N LEU A 203 -15.80 -24.51 -6.83
CA LEU A 203 -14.40 -24.88 -7.03
C LEU A 203 -13.85 -24.50 -8.42
N LYS A 204 -14.66 -24.61 -9.48
CA LYS A 204 -14.25 -24.24 -10.85
C LYS A 204 -13.81 -22.78 -10.98
N PRO A 205 -14.63 -21.78 -10.61
CA PRO A 205 -14.20 -20.37 -10.67
C PRO A 205 -13.07 -20.05 -9.68
N VAL A 206 -13.01 -20.73 -8.52
CA VAL A 206 -11.86 -20.57 -7.58
C VAL A 206 -10.55 -21.05 -8.22
N ASN A 207 -10.56 -22.23 -8.86
CA ASN A 207 -9.39 -22.77 -9.56
C ASN A 207 -8.96 -21.85 -10.71
N LEU A 208 -9.92 -21.35 -11.49
CA LEU A 208 -9.64 -20.39 -12.56
C LEU A 208 -8.96 -19.13 -12.00
N ALA A 209 -9.51 -18.56 -10.93
CA ALA A 209 -8.95 -17.36 -10.32
C ALA A 209 -7.54 -17.59 -9.77
N ALA A 210 -7.32 -18.67 -9.01
CA ALA A 210 -6.02 -19.00 -8.45
C ALA A 210 -4.94 -19.26 -9.52
N ASN A 211 -5.33 -19.84 -10.66
CA ASN A 211 -4.42 -20.06 -11.80
C ASN A 211 -4.15 -18.80 -12.63
N THR A 212 -5.02 -17.79 -12.55
CA THR A 212 -4.94 -16.57 -13.38
C THR A 212 -4.26 -15.42 -12.67
N ILE A 213 -4.44 -15.31 -11.35
CA ILE A 213 -3.90 -14.21 -10.55
C ILE A 213 -2.40 -14.40 -10.36
N GLU A 214 -1.63 -13.40 -10.78
CA GLU A 214 -0.17 -13.40 -10.62
C GLU A 214 0.25 -12.77 -9.28
N PRO A 215 1.29 -13.29 -8.60
CA PRO A 215 1.90 -12.62 -7.46
C PRO A 215 2.67 -11.39 -7.94
N ARG A 216 2.31 -10.21 -7.44
CA ARG A 216 2.87 -8.93 -7.91
C ARG A 216 3.39 -8.06 -6.78
N GLU A 217 2.75 -8.06 -5.62
CA GLU A 217 3.15 -7.22 -4.47
C GLU A 217 4.58 -7.51 -4.01
N ALA A 218 4.93 -8.79 -3.86
CA ALA A 218 6.26 -9.19 -3.42
C ALA A 218 7.35 -8.71 -4.40
N ILE A 219 7.13 -8.95 -5.71
CA ILE A 219 8.08 -8.57 -6.77
C ILE A 219 8.21 -7.05 -6.87
N LEU A 220 7.11 -6.31 -6.73
CA LEU A 220 7.15 -4.84 -6.78
C LEU A 220 7.85 -4.27 -5.54
N THR A 221 7.60 -4.83 -4.37
CA THR A 221 8.26 -4.41 -3.12
C THR A 221 9.76 -4.65 -3.19
N GLU A 222 10.18 -5.81 -3.71
CA GLU A 222 11.59 -6.11 -3.96
C GLU A 222 12.22 -5.11 -4.96
N ALA A 223 11.51 -4.80 -6.04
CA ALA A 223 11.95 -3.80 -7.02
C ALA A 223 12.14 -2.41 -6.39
N HIS A 224 11.21 -2.00 -5.52
CA HIS A 224 11.29 -0.73 -4.80
C HIS A 224 12.52 -0.66 -3.87
N VAL A 225 12.77 -1.72 -3.10
CA VAL A 225 13.94 -1.83 -2.21
C VAL A 225 15.24 -1.86 -3.02
N THR A 226 15.25 -2.56 -4.16
CA THR A 226 16.43 -2.63 -5.03
C THR A 226 16.76 -1.27 -5.63
N LEU A 227 15.75 -0.52 -6.09
CA LEU A 227 15.91 0.84 -6.60
C LEU A 227 16.52 1.77 -5.54
N GLN A 228 16.02 1.73 -4.30
CA GLN A 228 16.55 2.50 -3.18
C GLN A 228 18.04 2.15 -2.92
N ASN A 229 18.38 0.86 -2.89
CA ASN A 229 19.75 0.40 -2.71
C ASN A 229 20.67 0.79 -3.87
N ALA A 230 20.17 0.76 -5.11
CA ALA A 230 20.91 1.21 -6.28
C ALA A 230 21.23 2.70 -6.18
N PHE A 231 20.30 3.53 -5.69
CA PHE A 231 20.55 4.95 -5.44
C PHE A 231 21.59 5.18 -4.34
N LEU A 232 21.43 4.52 -3.18
CA LEU A 232 22.39 4.60 -2.06
C LEU A 232 23.82 4.26 -2.50
N ARG A 233 23.95 3.21 -3.32
CA ARG A 233 25.25 2.74 -3.83
C ARG A 233 25.75 3.53 -5.04
N LYS A 234 25.01 4.54 -5.51
CA LYS A 234 25.31 5.32 -6.73
C LYS A 234 25.50 4.42 -7.97
N ASN A 235 24.77 3.29 -8.04
CA ASN A 235 24.85 2.33 -9.14
C ASN A 235 23.90 2.74 -10.27
N LEU A 236 24.35 3.65 -11.13
CA LEU A 236 23.54 4.20 -12.22
C LEU A 236 23.01 3.13 -13.20
N PRO A 237 23.79 2.13 -13.65
CA PRO A 237 23.26 1.07 -14.52
C PRO A 237 22.09 0.30 -13.90
N LEU A 238 22.20 -0.10 -12.64
CA LEU A 238 21.13 -0.82 -11.95
C LEU A 238 19.92 0.10 -11.72
N PHE A 239 20.16 1.35 -11.34
CA PHE A 239 19.09 2.32 -11.11
C PHE A 239 18.30 2.58 -12.40
N GLY A 240 18.99 2.77 -13.54
CA GLY A 240 18.36 2.94 -14.85
C GLY A 240 17.56 1.72 -15.32
N TYR A 241 17.96 0.51 -14.94
CA TYR A 241 17.21 -0.71 -15.27
C TYR A 241 15.78 -0.72 -14.69
N TYR A 242 15.57 -0.05 -13.54
CA TYR A 242 14.27 0.07 -12.89
C TYR A 242 13.46 1.28 -13.36
N ILE A 243 13.95 2.03 -14.35
CA ILE A 243 13.22 3.12 -15.00
C ILE A 243 12.82 2.66 -16.40
N SER A 244 11.55 2.88 -16.74
CA SER A 244 11.03 2.57 -18.07
C SER A 244 11.72 3.44 -19.13
N THR A 245 11.99 2.88 -20.31
CA THR A 245 12.42 3.70 -21.46
C THR A 245 11.33 4.65 -21.93
N ASP A 246 10.06 4.33 -21.63
CA ASP A 246 8.90 5.19 -21.86
C ASP A 246 8.59 6.07 -20.63
N PHE A 247 9.58 6.30 -19.76
CA PHE A 247 9.39 7.12 -18.57
C PHE A 247 9.01 8.55 -18.95
N GLY A 248 8.08 9.12 -18.19
CA GLY A 248 7.79 10.55 -18.21
C GLY A 248 7.04 11.01 -16.98
N ASN A 249 6.89 12.33 -16.82
CA ASN A 249 6.09 12.90 -15.75
C ASN A 249 4.89 13.64 -16.34
N ASP A 250 3.73 13.47 -15.72
CA ASP A 250 2.51 14.14 -16.16
C ASP A 250 2.59 15.66 -15.93
N TRP A 251 3.39 16.11 -14.96
CA TRP A 251 3.56 17.52 -14.58
C TRP A 251 4.82 18.20 -15.18
N ASP A 252 5.66 17.47 -15.92
CA ASP A 252 6.79 18.03 -16.67
C ASP A 252 7.03 17.24 -17.96
N SER A 253 6.70 17.86 -19.08
CA SER A 253 6.85 17.26 -20.41
C SER A 253 8.31 17.05 -20.84
N ASN A 254 9.27 17.72 -20.19
CA ASN A 254 10.69 17.55 -20.48
C ASN A 254 11.29 16.36 -19.71
N SER A 255 10.65 15.94 -18.62
CA SER A 255 11.02 14.73 -17.88
C SER A 255 10.83 13.49 -18.76
N ASN A 256 11.94 12.91 -19.19
CA ASN A 256 11.97 11.65 -19.94
C ASN A 256 13.13 10.77 -19.44
N TYR A 257 13.24 9.54 -19.94
CA TYR A 257 14.28 8.60 -19.51
C TYR A 257 15.70 9.18 -19.60
N GLN A 258 16.05 9.86 -20.69
CA GLN A 258 17.40 10.39 -20.88
C GLN A 258 17.69 11.55 -19.95
N ASP A 259 16.73 12.47 -19.77
CA ASP A 259 16.82 13.55 -18.80
C ASP A 259 17.03 13.00 -17.38
N PHE A 260 16.23 12.01 -17.00
CA PHE A 260 16.34 11.33 -15.71
C PHE A 260 17.75 10.75 -15.49
N ILE A 261 18.26 9.95 -16.42
CA ILE A 261 19.57 9.31 -16.30
C ILE A 261 20.69 10.35 -16.22
N ASN A 262 20.62 11.40 -17.04
CA ASN A 262 21.61 12.49 -17.01
C ASN A 262 21.62 13.17 -15.64
N ARG A 263 20.44 13.53 -15.13
CA ARG A 263 20.32 14.23 -13.85
C ARG A 263 20.81 13.39 -12.68
N ILE A 264 20.47 12.11 -12.63
CA ILE A 264 20.93 11.21 -11.58
C ILE A 264 22.44 10.98 -11.67
N SER A 265 23.00 10.92 -12.89
CA SER A 265 24.45 10.84 -13.11
C SER A 265 25.18 12.06 -12.55
N GLU A 266 24.65 13.28 -12.77
CA GLU A 266 25.18 14.51 -12.19
C GLU A 266 25.16 14.47 -10.65
N VAL A 267 24.04 14.05 -10.07
CA VAL A 267 23.89 13.91 -8.62
C VAL A 267 24.95 12.97 -8.06
N PHE A 268 25.14 11.79 -8.65
CA PHE A 268 26.13 10.80 -8.19
C PHE A 268 27.58 11.25 -8.37
N LYS A 269 27.88 12.02 -9.42
CA LYS A 269 29.21 12.61 -9.64
C LYS A 269 29.52 13.67 -8.59
N GLY A 270 28.59 14.60 -8.37
CA GLY A 270 28.80 15.75 -7.49
C GLY A 270 28.62 15.48 -6.00
N ASN A 271 27.97 14.38 -5.62
CA ASN A 271 27.56 14.14 -4.23
C ASN A 271 27.87 12.72 -3.74
N ASP A 272 28.00 12.58 -2.43
CA ASP A 272 27.91 11.31 -1.72
C ASP A 272 26.54 11.17 -1.09
N VAL A 273 25.89 10.04 -1.36
CA VAL A 273 24.56 9.73 -0.82
C VAL A 273 24.72 9.17 0.59
N LYS A 274 24.19 9.86 1.59
CA LYS A 274 24.21 9.42 3.00
C LYS A 274 22.94 8.65 3.35
N ILE A 275 21.80 9.18 2.92
CA ILE A 275 20.49 8.60 3.17
C ILE A 275 19.71 8.65 1.87
N ALA A 276 19.04 7.55 1.54
CA ALA A 276 17.94 7.51 0.61
C ALA A 276 16.92 6.58 1.24
N SER A 277 15.87 7.17 1.79
CA SER A 277 14.78 6.46 2.43
C SER A 277 13.55 6.63 1.55
N TYR A 278 12.97 5.53 1.10
CA TYR A 278 11.66 5.51 0.46
C TYR A 278 10.78 4.50 1.19
N THR A 279 9.58 4.91 1.57
CA THR A 279 8.62 4.07 2.30
C THR A 279 7.32 4.04 1.52
N ILE A 280 6.89 2.84 1.10
CA ILE A 280 5.62 2.62 0.42
C ILE A 280 4.48 2.82 1.42
N LEU A 281 3.73 3.92 1.36
CA LEU A 281 2.56 4.15 2.20
C LEU A 281 1.36 3.30 1.76
N GLN A 282 1.17 3.17 0.44
CA GLN A 282 0.05 2.44 -0.14
C GLN A 282 0.44 1.87 -1.50
N MET A 283 -0.09 0.70 -1.83
CA MET A 283 0.03 0.08 -3.15
C MET A 283 -1.34 -0.26 -3.70
N GLU A 284 -1.55 0.00 -4.98
CA GLU A 284 -2.75 -0.42 -5.69
C GLU A 284 -2.38 -0.99 -7.07
N PHE A 285 -2.84 -2.21 -7.36
CA PHE A 285 -2.71 -2.80 -8.68
C PHE A 285 -3.81 -2.34 -9.62
N LEU A 286 -3.37 -1.80 -10.76
CA LEU A 286 -4.19 -1.24 -11.82
C LEU A 286 -4.20 -2.19 -13.03
N PRO A 287 -5.22 -2.12 -13.89
CA PRO A 287 -5.23 -2.87 -15.14
C PRO A 287 -4.02 -2.57 -16.03
N ASN A 288 -3.74 -3.47 -16.97
CA ASN A 288 -2.65 -3.37 -17.94
C ASN A 288 -1.27 -3.39 -17.26
N ASN A 289 -1.08 -4.28 -16.29
CA ASN A 289 0.22 -4.50 -15.66
C ASN A 289 0.81 -3.23 -15.02
N LYS A 290 -0.05 -2.39 -14.42
CA LYS A 290 0.35 -1.16 -13.74
C LYS A 290 0.12 -1.26 -12.25
N ALA A 291 0.87 -0.50 -11.48
CA ALA A 291 0.63 -0.30 -10.08
C ALA A 291 0.83 1.17 -9.73
N ARG A 292 -0.04 1.70 -8.88
CA ARG A 292 0.17 3.00 -8.24
C ARG A 292 0.76 2.77 -6.87
N VAL A 293 1.96 3.30 -6.66
CA VAL A 293 2.70 3.19 -5.41
C VAL A 293 2.78 4.58 -4.81
N ARG A 294 2.04 4.80 -3.72
CA ARG A 294 2.21 5.99 -2.90
C ARG A 294 3.42 5.76 -2.03
N ALA A 295 4.45 6.58 -2.18
CA ALA A 295 5.65 6.51 -1.37
C ALA A 295 5.97 7.86 -0.74
N THR A 296 6.51 7.82 0.47
CA THR A 296 7.19 8.96 1.08
C THR A 296 8.70 8.77 0.96
N GLY A 297 9.45 9.81 0.65
CA GLY A 297 10.90 9.73 0.46
C GLY A 297 11.67 10.93 0.96
N GLN A 298 12.88 10.68 1.46
CA GLN A 298 13.84 11.72 1.83
C GLN A 298 15.26 11.27 1.46
N ILE A 299 16.02 12.21 0.90
CA ILE A 299 17.41 11.97 0.49
C ILE A 299 18.30 12.95 1.24
N SER A 300 19.43 12.46 1.76
CA SER A 300 20.51 13.30 2.29
C SER A 300 21.79 13.08 1.50
N LEU A 301 22.40 14.17 1.07
CA LEU A 301 23.55 14.23 0.18
C LEU A 301 24.64 15.10 0.81
N THR A 302 25.89 14.70 0.68
CA THR A 302 27.05 15.55 0.97
C THR A 302 27.67 15.98 -0.35
N SER A 303 27.83 17.28 -0.57
CA SER A 303 28.53 17.80 -1.76
C SER A 303 30.02 17.44 -1.68
N LYS A 304 30.56 16.85 -2.75
CA LYS A 304 32.01 16.58 -2.83
C LYS A 304 32.85 17.83 -3.03
N PHE A 305 32.24 18.92 -3.51
CA PHE A 305 32.94 20.17 -3.79
C PHE A 305 33.01 21.07 -2.56
N SER A 306 31.88 21.28 -1.89
CA SER A 306 31.82 22.18 -0.71
C SER A 306 31.94 21.44 0.62
N GLY A 307 31.79 20.11 0.63
CA GLY A 307 31.69 19.33 1.87
C GLY A 307 30.41 19.57 2.67
N LEU A 308 29.47 20.38 2.15
CA LEU A 308 28.23 20.71 2.83
C LEU A 308 27.21 19.59 2.66
N ASP A 309 26.50 19.30 3.75
CA ASP A 309 25.36 18.41 3.75
C ASP A 309 24.09 19.14 3.30
N SER A 310 23.25 18.42 2.58
CA SER A 310 21.93 18.85 2.16
C SER A 310 20.94 17.69 2.32
N THR A 311 19.74 18.02 2.78
CA THR A 311 18.66 17.06 2.90
C THR A 311 17.48 17.60 2.13
N THR A 312 16.85 16.74 1.33
CA THR A 312 15.65 17.12 0.61
C THR A 312 14.47 17.23 1.58
N GLU A 313 13.44 17.96 1.17
CA GLU A 313 12.13 17.83 1.81
C GLU A 313 11.64 16.38 1.74
N THR A 314 10.66 16.06 2.59
CA THR A 314 9.96 14.78 2.52
C THR A 314 8.96 14.83 1.37
N TYR A 315 9.24 14.10 0.30
CA TYR A 315 8.32 13.98 -0.84
C TYR A 315 7.31 12.89 -0.57
N THR A 316 6.02 13.19 -0.68
CA THR A 316 4.97 12.15 -0.74
C THR A 316 4.34 12.16 -2.13
N SER A 317 4.55 11.12 -2.92
CA SER A 317 4.12 11.07 -4.32
C SER A 317 3.48 9.74 -4.71
N ASP A 318 2.54 9.80 -5.65
CA ASP A 318 1.97 8.63 -6.31
C ASP A 318 2.79 8.32 -7.57
N VAL A 319 3.62 7.28 -7.50
CA VAL A 319 4.48 6.83 -8.61
C VAL A 319 3.79 5.69 -9.34
N ILE A 320 3.75 5.75 -10.68
CA ILE A 320 3.19 4.67 -11.49
C ILE A 320 4.31 3.72 -11.90
N TRP A 321 4.17 2.47 -11.48
CA TRP A 321 5.00 1.35 -11.92
C TRP A 321 4.29 0.59 -13.04
N ARG A 322 5.05 0.04 -13.97
CA ARG A 322 4.59 -0.81 -15.06
C ARG A 322 5.43 -2.07 -15.11
N LYS A 323 4.80 -3.23 -15.25
CA LYS A 323 5.48 -4.50 -15.50
C LYS A 323 5.88 -4.55 -16.98
N GLU A 324 7.17 -4.69 -17.23
CA GLU A 324 7.77 -4.86 -18.56
C GLU A 324 8.45 -6.23 -18.60
N GLY A 325 7.82 -7.19 -19.30
CA GLY A 325 8.20 -8.59 -19.20
C GLY A 325 8.00 -9.11 -17.78
N THR A 326 9.08 -9.52 -17.13
CA THR A 326 9.06 -10.04 -15.75
C THR A 326 9.40 -8.98 -14.69
N PHE A 327 9.73 -7.75 -15.08
CA PHE A 327 10.25 -6.72 -14.17
C PHE A 327 9.29 -5.57 -13.97
N TRP A 328 9.21 -5.06 -12.74
CA TRP A 328 8.55 -3.80 -12.45
C TRP A 328 9.51 -2.64 -12.66
N LYS A 329 9.07 -1.64 -13.44
CA LYS A 329 9.81 -0.40 -13.63
C LYS A 329 8.94 0.80 -13.34
N ILE A 330 9.57 1.89 -12.89
CA ILE A 330 8.93 3.18 -12.77
C ILE A 330 8.63 3.70 -14.17
N HIS A 331 7.34 3.92 -14.44
CA HIS A 331 6.83 4.38 -15.71
C HIS A 331 6.48 5.87 -15.65
N ARG A 332 5.90 6.36 -14.55
CA ARG A 332 5.55 7.79 -14.43
C ARG A 332 5.63 8.37 -13.03
N ASN A 333 5.73 9.70 -12.99
CA ASN A 333 5.47 10.55 -11.84
C ASN A 333 6.41 10.30 -10.66
N LEU A 334 7.69 10.03 -10.96
CA LEU A 334 8.74 10.01 -9.95
C LEU A 334 9.33 11.42 -9.82
N PRO A 335 9.27 12.06 -8.63
CA PRO A 335 10.02 13.29 -8.38
C PRO A 335 11.53 13.02 -8.28
N TYR A 336 12.36 13.76 -9.01
CA TYR A 336 13.81 13.59 -9.03
C TYR A 336 14.61 14.88 -9.21
N GLN A 337 13.95 16.03 -9.40
CA GLN A 337 14.60 17.35 -9.47
C GLN A 337 13.98 18.35 -8.49
N PRO A 338 14.72 19.40 -8.12
CA PRO A 338 14.14 20.53 -7.39
C PRO A 338 12.93 21.11 -8.12
N GLY A 339 11.89 21.47 -7.37
CA GLY A 339 10.64 22.00 -7.93
C GLY A 339 9.65 20.95 -8.43
N HIS A 340 10.00 19.66 -8.42
CA HIS A 340 9.04 18.58 -8.66
C HIS A 340 8.05 18.47 -7.49
N PRO A 341 6.82 18.01 -7.73
CA PRO A 341 5.78 17.94 -6.71
C PRO A 341 6.18 17.07 -5.51
N THR A 342 5.87 17.60 -4.32
CA THR A 342 6.06 16.93 -3.02
C THR A 342 4.77 16.32 -2.47
N GLN A 343 3.64 16.47 -3.19
CA GLN A 343 2.31 16.14 -2.69
C GLN A 343 1.61 15.02 -3.50
N VAL A 344 0.71 14.32 -2.82
CA VAL A 344 -0.12 13.25 -3.38
C VAL A 344 -1.07 13.79 -4.45
N GLY A 345 -1.26 13.02 -5.53
CA GLY A 345 -2.23 13.37 -6.57
C GLY A 345 -1.75 14.44 -7.55
N ALA A 346 -0.46 14.78 -7.54
CA ALA A 346 0.13 15.61 -8.56
C ALA A 346 -0.01 14.95 -9.94
N ASP A 347 -0.82 15.56 -10.80
CA ASP A 347 -1.07 15.19 -12.19
C ASP A 347 -0.70 16.37 -13.10
N ALA A 348 -1.09 16.32 -14.38
CA ALA A 348 -0.83 17.42 -15.32
C ALA A 348 -1.31 18.80 -14.84
N ARG A 349 -2.37 18.86 -14.04
CA ARG A 349 -2.86 20.13 -13.45
C ARG A 349 -1.84 20.71 -12.48
N TRP A 350 -1.04 19.89 -11.82
CA TRP A 350 0.07 20.36 -10.99
C TRP A 350 1.16 21.01 -11.84
N GLY A 351 1.48 20.44 -13.00
CA GLY A 351 2.42 21.06 -13.96
C GLY A 351 1.93 22.42 -14.46
N GLU A 352 0.63 22.54 -14.75
CA GLU A 352 -0.01 23.82 -15.10
C GLU A 352 0.06 24.83 -13.95
N ILE A 353 -0.19 24.40 -12.71
CA ILE A 353 -0.11 25.26 -11.52
C ILE A 353 1.33 25.72 -11.27
N ALA A 354 2.30 24.81 -11.32
CA ALA A 354 3.71 25.13 -11.12
C ALA A 354 4.26 26.05 -12.22
N GLY A 355 3.88 25.79 -13.48
CA GLY A 355 4.20 26.68 -14.60
C GLY A 355 3.57 28.06 -14.45
N SER A 356 2.30 28.13 -14.05
CA SER A 356 1.61 29.40 -13.78
C SER A 356 2.26 30.16 -12.63
N HIS A 357 2.68 29.47 -11.56
CA HIS A 357 3.39 30.08 -10.44
C HIS A 357 4.79 30.57 -10.82
N ALA A 358 5.55 29.82 -11.61
CA ALA A 358 6.84 30.25 -12.13
C ALA A 358 6.69 31.49 -13.04
N ASN A 359 5.70 31.49 -13.93
CA ASN A 359 5.37 32.64 -14.77
C ASN A 359 4.96 33.86 -13.93
N LEU A 360 4.21 33.64 -12.83
CA LEU A 360 3.82 34.69 -11.90
C LEU A 360 5.04 35.30 -11.21
N GLN A 361 5.98 34.47 -10.73
CA GLN A 361 7.22 34.95 -10.11
C GLN A 361 8.09 35.75 -11.09
N VAL A 362 8.19 35.31 -12.35
CA VAL A 362 8.90 36.03 -13.41
C VAL A 362 8.21 37.37 -13.71
N ALA A 363 6.88 37.37 -13.81
CA ALA A 363 6.10 38.59 -14.04
C ALA A 363 6.26 39.59 -12.88
N LEU A 364 6.24 39.11 -11.63
CA LEU A 364 6.50 39.93 -10.44
C LEU A 364 7.92 40.49 -10.43
N PHE A 365 8.92 39.69 -10.79
CA PHE A 365 10.34 40.10 -10.80
C PHE A 365 10.65 41.11 -11.92
N ARG A 366 10.07 40.90 -13.10
CA ARG A 366 10.25 41.79 -14.26
C ARG A 366 9.26 42.95 -14.28
N GLU A 367 8.36 42.98 -13.32
CA GLU A 367 7.26 43.95 -13.24
C GLU A 367 6.42 43.98 -14.55
N ASP A 368 6.27 42.80 -15.16
CA ASP A 368 5.51 42.60 -16.40
C ASP A 368 4.01 42.56 -16.09
N LEU A 369 3.40 43.75 -16.14
CA LEU A 369 1.99 43.94 -15.82
C LEU A 369 1.03 43.13 -16.73
N PRO A 370 1.19 43.09 -18.08
CA PRO A 370 0.38 42.22 -18.93
C PRO A 370 0.45 40.74 -18.55
N ALA A 371 1.64 40.20 -18.27
CA ALA A 371 1.79 38.81 -17.86
C ALA A 371 1.15 38.54 -16.49
N PHE A 372 1.30 39.48 -15.54
CA PHE A 372 0.68 39.38 -14.21
C PHE A 372 -0.85 39.38 -14.27
N ILE A 373 -1.46 40.29 -15.05
CA ILE A 373 -2.93 40.37 -15.21
C ILE A 373 -3.50 39.04 -15.72
N ASN A 374 -2.83 38.40 -16.69
CA ASN A 374 -3.30 37.14 -17.27
C ASN A 374 -3.25 35.93 -16.32
N LEU A 375 -2.52 36.05 -15.19
CA LEU A 375 -2.34 34.97 -14.21
C LEU A 375 -3.23 35.14 -12.98
N VAL A 376 -3.85 36.32 -12.78
CA VAL A 376 -4.75 36.58 -11.65
C VAL A 376 -6.17 36.17 -12.03
N SER A 377 -6.77 35.28 -11.23
CA SER A 377 -8.16 34.88 -11.40
C SER A 377 -9.11 36.08 -11.24
N PRO A 378 -10.13 36.25 -12.11
CA PRO A 378 -11.18 37.25 -11.91
C PRO A 378 -11.96 37.07 -10.60
N ASN A 379 -11.94 35.84 -10.06
CA ASN A 379 -12.56 35.48 -8.78
C ASN A 379 -11.56 35.47 -7.62
N PHE A 380 -10.40 36.13 -7.76
CA PHE A 380 -9.43 36.24 -6.68
C PHE A 380 -10.07 36.85 -5.43
N SER A 381 -9.82 36.21 -4.28
CA SER A 381 -10.16 36.69 -2.95
C SER A 381 -8.99 36.40 -2.01
N ASN A 382 -8.88 37.19 -0.95
CA ASN A 382 -7.79 37.10 0.02
C ASN A 382 -8.35 36.69 1.39
N ASP A 383 -7.75 35.66 2.01
CA ASP A 383 -8.17 35.18 3.33
C ASP A 383 -7.84 36.18 4.45
N TRP A 384 -6.89 37.10 4.24
CA TRP A 384 -6.54 38.15 5.20
C TRP A 384 -7.44 39.39 5.12
N ASP A 385 -8.10 39.59 3.99
CA ASP A 385 -9.09 40.65 3.79
C ASP A 385 -10.16 40.16 2.82
N MET A 386 -11.30 39.76 3.37
CA MET A 386 -12.43 39.22 2.61
C MET A 386 -13.04 40.23 1.62
N ASN A 387 -12.69 41.52 1.70
CA ASN A 387 -13.15 42.54 0.77
C ASN A 387 -12.15 42.82 -0.36
N SER A 388 -10.91 42.29 -0.27
CA SER A 388 -9.90 42.45 -1.33
C SER A 388 -10.29 41.62 -2.56
N THR A 389 -10.50 42.29 -3.68
CA THR A 389 -10.89 41.69 -4.96
C THR A 389 -9.72 41.60 -5.93
N ALA A 390 -9.93 40.90 -7.05
CA ALA A 390 -8.98 40.88 -8.17
C ALA A 390 -8.62 42.30 -8.65
N ASN A 391 -9.58 43.23 -8.68
CA ASN A 391 -9.33 44.60 -9.15
C ASN A 391 -8.39 45.36 -8.20
N ASP A 392 -8.55 45.19 -6.89
CA ASP A 392 -7.68 45.83 -5.89
C ASP A 392 -6.24 45.33 -6.00
N LEU A 393 -6.07 44.01 -6.22
CA LEU A 393 -4.76 43.41 -6.47
C LEU A 393 -4.14 43.94 -7.77
N LEU A 394 -4.92 44.03 -8.85
CA LEU A 394 -4.44 44.51 -10.14
C LEU A 394 -4.13 46.01 -10.13
N GLU A 395 -4.89 46.83 -9.42
CA GLU A 395 -4.62 48.26 -9.24
C GLU A 395 -3.36 48.48 -8.41
N THR A 396 -3.19 47.69 -7.34
CA THR A 396 -1.95 47.69 -6.55
C THR A 396 -0.74 47.29 -7.40
N ALA A 397 -0.86 46.25 -8.23
CA ALA A 397 0.20 45.84 -9.14
C ALA A 397 0.50 46.91 -10.21
N ARG A 398 -0.52 47.56 -10.78
CA ARG A 398 -0.36 48.68 -11.73
C ARG A 398 0.38 49.86 -11.09
N ASN A 399 -0.02 50.24 -9.88
CA ASN A 399 0.61 51.33 -9.14
C ASN A 399 2.03 51.01 -8.72
N ARG A 400 2.40 49.73 -8.60
CA ARG A 400 3.77 49.31 -8.32
C ARG A 400 4.62 49.25 -9.58
N PHE A 401 4.14 48.55 -10.62
CA PHE A 401 4.93 48.22 -11.82
C PHE A 401 5.08 49.37 -12.81
N ASN A 402 4.18 50.37 -12.77
CA ASN A 402 4.27 51.55 -13.66
C ASN A 402 5.07 52.71 -13.05
N TYR A 403 5.52 52.60 -11.80
CA TYR A 403 6.23 53.66 -11.08
C TYR A 403 7.69 53.30 -10.73
N SER A 404 8.23 52.26 -11.37
CA SER A 404 9.61 51.76 -11.23
C SER A 404 10.52 52.13 -12.39
#